data_AF-A0A969R3E0-F1
#
_entry.id   AF-A0A969R3E0-F1
#
_cell.length_a   1.000
_cell.length_b   1.000
_cell.length_c   1.000
_cell.angle_alpha   90.00
_cell.angle_beta   90.00
_cell.angle_gamma   90.00
#
_symmetry.space_group_name_H-M   'P 1'
#
loop_
_entity.id
_entity.type
_entity.pdbx_description
1 polymer ?
#
loop_
_entity_poly.entity_id
_entity_poly.type
_entity_poly.pdbx_seq_one_letter_code
_entity_poly.pdbx_strand_id
1 'polypeptide(L)'
;MQVGTVPDDWECYRRAEVIPIGGNCTVAGRATLLADSSNGAADVASEAAAALATAAVLLGPKDPAFAKKALNTAHSLYDYANLYPVRIPSPALARYEQLVMALLAALIAD
;
A
#
# COMPACT_ATOMS: atom_id res chain seq x y z
N MET A 1 0.00 0.92 -6.75
CA MET A 1 0.48 2.27 -6.36
C MET A 1 1.98 2.31 -6.54
N GLN A 2 2.55 3.36 -7.13
CA GLN A 2 3.99 3.42 -7.45
C GLN A 2 4.48 4.86 -7.60
N VAL A 3 5.75 5.12 -7.28
CA VAL A 3 6.43 6.39 -7.54
C VAL A 3 7.72 6.14 -8.31
N GLY A 4 7.82 6.71 -9.51
CA GLY A 4 8.86 6.44 -10.49
C GLY A 4 8.45 5.33 -11.47
N THR A 5 9.04 5.35 -12.67
CA THR A 5 8.83 4.30 -13.69
C THR A 5 10.06 3.41 -13.75
N VAL A 6 9.88 2.15 -14.12
CA VAL A 6 11.02 1.22 -14.24
C VAL A 6 12.05 1.71 -15.26
N PRO A 7 11.67 2.17 -16.48
CA PRO A 7 12.65 2.65 -17.45
C PRO A 7 13.49 3.82 -16.92
N ASP A 8 12.84 4.81 -16.28
CA ASP A 8 13.53 6.01 -15.81
C ASP A 8 14.43 5.74 -14.59
N ASP A 9 14.01 4.85 -13.69
CA ASP A 9 14.79 4.51 -12.49
C ASP A 9 15.92 3.52 -12.80
N TRP A 10 15.66 2.51 -13.63
CA TRP A 10 16.63 1.46 -13.96
C TRP A 10 17.84 2.01 -14.72
N GLU A 11 17.61 2.96 -15.63
CA GLU A 11 18.70 3.60 -16.38
C GLU A 11 19.51 4.58 -15.51
N CYS A 12 19.05 4.86 -14.29
CA CYS A 12 19.70 5.79 -13.39
C CYS A 12 20.71 5.13 -12.45
N TYR A 13 21.95 4.98 -12.92
CA TYR A 13 23.04 4.50 -12.07
C TYR A 13 23.68 5.63 -11.25
N ARG A 14 22.96 6.11 -10.23
CA ARG A 14 23.42 7.14 -9.29
C ARG A 14 22.95 6.83 -7.88
N ARG A 15 23.54 7.50 -6.89
CA ARG A 15 23.02 7.44 -5.51
C ARG A 15 21.67 8.16 -5.45
N ALA A 16 20.76 7.66 -4.62
CA ALA A 16 19.38 8.15 -4.55
C ALA A 16 19.32 9.65 -4.19
N GLU A 17 20.23 10.13 -3.35
CA GLU A 17 20.26 11.52 -2.89
C GLU A 17 20.77 12.54 -3.93
N VAL A 18 21.30 12.08 -5.07
CA VAL A 18 21.82 12.93 -6.16
C VAL A 18 21.04 12.78 -7.46
N ILE A 19 19.85 12.17 -7.43
CA ILE A 19 18.94 12.17 -8.57
C ILE A 19 18.54 13.65 -8.84
N PRO A 20 18.81 14.21 -10.02
CA PRO A 20 18.56 15.61 -10.30
C PRO A 20 17.06 15.93 -10.38
N ILE A 21 16.67 17.19 -10.22
CA ILE A 21 15.27 17.64 -10.36
C ILE A 21 14.90 17.95 -11.85
N GLY A 22 15.82 17.79 -12.81
CA GLY A 22 15.59 18.01 -14.26
C GLY A 22 16.58 17.26 -15.18
N GLY A 23 16.16 16.86 -16.41
CA GLY A 23 16.88 15.94 -17.32
C GLY A 23 16.33 14.50 -17.43
N ASN A 24 17.09 13.57 -18.04
CA ASN A 24 16.84 12.12 -17.94
C ASN A 24 17.37 11.60 -16.58
N CYS A 25 16.67 10.64 -15.97
CA CYS A 25 16.76 10.31 -14.53
C CYS A 25 16.53 11.52 -13.62
N THR A 26 15.27 11.81 -13.28
CA THR A 26 14.95 12.95 -12.40
C THR A 26 13.89 12.67 -11.37
N VAL A 27 13.98 13.38 -10.25
CA VAL A 27 12.95 13.40 -9.21
C VAL A 27 11.65 14.01 -9.73
N ALA A 28 11.73 15.06 -10.56
CA ALA A 28 10.56 15.70 -11.17
C ALA A 28 9.87 14.82 -12.23
N GLY A 29 10.59 13.86 -12.82
CA GLY A 29 10.06 12.85 -13.74
C GLY A 29 9.53 11.59 -13.07
N ARG A 30 9.60 11.46 -11.73
CA ARG A 30 9.08 10.28 -11.03
C ARG A 30 7.56 10.28 -11.05
N ALA A 31 6.99 9.66 -12.07
CA ALA A 31 5.55 9.53 -12.22
C ALA A 31 4.93 8.81 -11.00
N THR A 32 3.83 9.36 -10.49
CA THR A 32 3.03 8.71 -9.45
C THR A 32 1.89 7.95 -10.12
N LEU A 33 1.89 6.62 -9.97
CA LEU A 33 0.81 5.77 -10.42
C LEU A 33 -0.09 5.44 -9.23
N LEU A 34 -1.29 6.01 -9.24
CA LEU A 34 -2.30 5.80 -8.20
C LEU A 34 -3.31 4.75 -8.62
N ALA A 35 -3.85 4.05 -7.64
CA ALA A 35 -5.05 3.25 -7.83
C ALA A 35 -6.27 4.13 -7.55
N ASP A 36 -7.34 3.94 -8.32
CA ASP A 36 -8.60 4.66 -8.15
C ASP A 36 -9.78 3.71 -8.38
N SER A 37 -11.00 4.24 -8.40
CA SER A 37 -12.21 3.44 -8.62
C SER A 37 -12.30 2.82 -10.03
N SER A 38 -11.57 3.36 -11.00
CA SER A 38 -11.56 2.91 -12.39
C SER A 38 -10.44 1.87 -12.64
N ASN A 39 -9.36 1.96 -11.87
CA ASN A 39 -8.20 1.06 -11.87
C ASN A 39 -7.98 0.51 -10.46
N GLY A 40 -8.88 -0.39 -10.04
CA GLY A 40 -8.83 -1.05 -8.73
C GLY A 40 -7.52 -1.80 -8.50
N ALA A 41 -7.01 -1.75 -7.27
CA ALA A 41 -5.76 -2.38 -6.85
C ALA A 41 -5.95 -3.08 -5.49
N ALA A 42 -6.92 -3.99 -5.43
CA ALA A 42 -7.32 -4.65 -4.18
C ALA A 42 -6.20 -5.48 -3.54
N ASP A 43 -5.29 -6.06 -4.32
CA ASP A 43 -4.07 -6.71 -3.82
C ASP A 43 -3.23 -5.75 -2.98
N VAL A 44 -2.77 -4.67 -3.60
CA VAL A 44 -1.86 -3.69 -2.99
C VAL A 44 -2.55 -2.97 -1.83
N ALA A 45 -3.83 -2.65 -1.97
CA ALA A 45 -4.60 -2.03 -0.90
C ALA A 45 -4.79 -2.97 0.30
N SER A 46 -5.08 -4.25 0.07
CA SER A 46 -5.22 -5.24 1.15
C SER A 46 -3.90 -5.50 1.86
N GLU A 47 -2.79 -5.59 1.11
CA GLU A 47 -1.46 -5.76 1.71
C GLU A 47 -1.06 -4.54 2.56
N ALA A 48 -1.29 -3.32 2.05
CA ALA A 48 -1.05 -2.10 2.80
C ALA A 48 -1.94 -2.01 4.07
N ALA A 49 -3.21 -2.44 3.98
CA ALA A 49 -4.10 -2.53 5.13
C ALA A 49 -3.57 -3.50 6.18
N ALA A 50 -3.14 -4.70 5.78
CA ALA A 50 -2.58 -5.69 6.68
C ALA A 50 -1.28 -5.21 7.36
N ALA A 51 -0.40 -4.54 6.61
CA ALA A 51 0.83 -3.98 7.14
C ALA A 51 0.55 -2.89 8.19
N LEU A 52 -0.42 -2.00 7.93
CA LEU A 52 -0.80 -0.94 8.87
C LEU A 52 -1.48 -1.49 10.12
N ALA A 53 -2.35 -2.50 9.98
CA ALA A 53 -2.96 -3.18 11.12
C ALA A 53 -1.89 -3.85 11.99
N THR A 54 -0.93 -4.55 11.38
CA THR A 54 0.20 -5.17 12.09
C THR A 54 1.07 -4.12 12.78
N ALA A 55 1.37 -3.01 12.10
CA ALA A 55 2.14 -1.91 12.69
C ALA A 55 1.43 -1.27 13.88
N ALA A 56 0.11 -1.13 13.83
CA ALA A 56 -0.67 -0.59 14.94
C ALA A 56 -0.58 -1.45 16.20
N VAL A 57 -0.54 -2.77 16.05
CA VAL A 57 -0.39 -3.71 17.17
C VAL A 57 1.00 -3.58 17.79
N LEU A 58 2.04 -3.65 16.95
CA LEU A 58 3.42 -3.63 17.39
C LEU A 58 3.79 -2.31 18.09
N LEU A 59 3.22 -1.21 17.59
CA LEU A 59 3.55 0.14 18.07
C LEU A 59 2.54 0.70 19.06
N GLY A 60 1.36 0.07 19.23
CA GLY A 60 0.29 0.52 20.14
C GLY A 60 0.74 0.78 21.58
N PRO A 61 1.56 -0.10 22.20
CA PRO A 61 2.05 0.14 23.55
C PRO A 61 2.96 1.38 23.68
N LYS A 62 3.65 1.77 22.59
CA LYS A 62 4.62 2.88 22.58
C LYS A 62 4.00 4.18 22.07
N ASP A 63 3.12 4.09 21.07
CA ASP A 63 2.48 5.21 20.40
C ASP A 63 1.02 4.86 20.04
N PRO A 64 0.09 5.02 20.99
CA PRO A 64 -1.32 4.70 20.76
C PRO A 64 -1.98 5.66 19.75
N ALA A 65 -1.45 6.88 19.59
CA ALA A 65 -1.95 7.84 18.61
C ALA A 65 -1.61 7.38 17.18
N PHE A 66 -0.37 6.93 16.97
CA PHE A 66 0.02 6.28 15.72
C PHE A 66 -0.81 5.03 15.46
N ALA A 67 -0.95 4.14 16.44
CA ALA A 67 -1.70 2.90 16.27
C ALA A 67 -3.16 3.13 15.86
N LYS A 68 -3.84 4.09 16.50
CA LYS A 68 -5.20 4.49 16.09
C LYS A 68 -5.25 5.01 14.66
N LYS A 69 -4.29 5.86 14.27
CA LYS A 69 -4.20 6.37 12.89
C LYS A 69 -3.95 5.24 11.88
N ALA A 70 -3.07 4.31 12.20
CA ALA A 70 -2.74 3.17 11.38
C ALA A 70 -3.94 2.23 11.19
N LEU A 71 -4.68 1.91 12.27
CA LEU A 71 -5.91 1.10 12.19
C LEU A 71 -7.00 1.77 11.35
N ASN A 72 -7.26 3.06 11.57
CA ASN A 72 -8.23 3.81 10.75
C ASN A 72 -7.85 3.80 9.27
N THR A 73 -6.56 3.92 8.96
CA THR A 73 -6.06 3.87 7.58
C THR A 73 -6.19 2.45 7.00
N ALA A 74 -5.90 1.42 7.80
CA ALA A 74 -6.06 0.02 7.41
C ALA A 74 -7.52 -0.30 7.05
N HIS A 75 -8.49 0.16 7.85
CA HIS A 75 -9.91 -0.02 7.56
C HIS A 75 -10.30 0.64 6.22
N SER A 76 -9.93 1.90 6.01
CA SER A 76 -10.24 2.60 4.75
C SER A 76 -9.65 1.90 3.52
N LEU A 77 -8.42 1.38 3.62
CA LEU A 77 -7.78 0.64 2.53
C LEU A 77 -8.45 -0.72 2.29
N TYR A 78 -8.87 -1.38 3.36
CA TYR A 78 -9.59 -2.64 3.30
C TYR A 78 -10.96 -2.48 2.64
N ASP A 79 -11.72 -1.44 3.04
CA ASP A 79 -12.99 -1.09 2.41
C ASP A 79 -12.81 -0.73 0.94
N TYR A 80 -11.76 0.03 0.60
CA TYR A 80 -11.40 0.30 -0.80
C TYR A 80 -11.13 -0.98 -1.58
N ALA A 81 -10.35 -1.92 -1.04
CA ALA A 81 -10.03 -3.19 -1.70
C ALA A 81 -11.30 -4.01 -2.00
N ASN A 82 -12.25 -4.05 -1.06
CA ASN A 82 -13.53 -4.73 -1.23
C ASN A 82 -14.44 -4.08 -2.29
N LEU A 83 -14.46 -2.74 -2.34
CA LEU A 83 -15.30 -2.00 -3.27
C LEU A 83 -14.74 -2.01 -4.70
N TYR A 84 -13.42 -2.12 -4.85
CA TYR A 84 -12.73 -2.02 -6.14
C TYR A 84 -11.78 -3.21 -6.35
N PRO A 85 -12.33 -4.43 -6.55
CA PRO A 85 -11.54 -5.63 -6.78
C PRO A 85 -10.67 -5.52 -8.04
N VAL A 86 -9.52 -6.20 -8.03
CA VAL A 86 -8.67 -6.31 -9.22
C VAL A 86 -9.47 -6.98 -10.34
N ARG A 87 -9.46 -6.38 -11.54
CA ARG A 87 -10.23 -6.85 -12.71
C ARG A 87 -9.79 -8.24 -13.21
N ILE A 88 -8.68 -8.76 -12.69
CA ILE A 88 -8.13 -10.09 -12.98
C ILE A 88 -8.31 -10.98 -11.74
N PRO A 89 -9.22 -11.96 -11.75
CA PRO A 89 -9.36 -12.90 -10.66
C PRO A 89 -8.12 -13.79 -10.58
N SER A 90 -7.39 -13.72 -9.47
CA SER A 90 -6.34 -14.69 -9.15
C SER A 90 -6.75 -15.50 -7.91
N PRO A 91 -6.63 -16.84 -7.92
CA PRO A 91 -6.96 -17.67 -6.76
C PRO A 91 -6.05 -17.42 -5.55
N ALA A 92 -4.90 -16.77 -5.75
CA ALA A 92 -4.05 -16.29 -4.66
C ALA A 92 -4.67 -15.08 -3.93
N LEU A 93 -5.33 -14.18 -4.67
CA LEU A 93 -6.00 -12.99 -4.13
C LEU A 93 -7.08 -13.36 -3.11
N ALA A 94 -7.93 -14.34 -3.45
CA ALA A 94 -9.02 -14.77 -2.59
C ALA A 94 -8.54 -15.37 -1.24
N ARG A 95 -7.39 -16.05 -1.22
CA ARG A 95 -6.79 -16.57 0.02
C ARG A 95 -6.13 -15.46 0.83
N TYR A 96 -5.51 -14.50 0.16
CA TYR A 96 -4.89 -13.35 0.81
C TYR A 96 -5.94 -12.44 1.47
N GLU A 97 -7.03 -12.14 0.75
CA GLU A 97 -8.17 -11.37 1.29
C GLU A 97 -8.76 -12.04 2.53
N GLN A 98 -8.92 -13.37 2.53
CA GLN A 98 -9.38 -14.12 3.71
C GLN A 98 -8.40 -14.06 4.89
N LEU A 99 -7.09 -14.09 4.65
CA LEU A 99 -6.08 -14.01 5.71
C LEU A 99 -5.99 -12.60 6.30
N VAL A 100 -6.04 -11.56 5.46
CA VAL A 100 -6.07 -10.16 5.90
C VAL A 100 -7.35 -9.87 6.67
N MET A 101 -8.50 -10.37 6.20
CA MET A 101 -9.76 -10.33 6.93
C MET A 101 -9.70 -11.01 8.29
N ALA A 102 -9.11 -12.22 8.35
CA ALA A 102 -8.97 -12.95 9.59
C ALA A 102 -8.05 -12.21 10.59
N LEU A 103 -6.96 -11.60 10.09
CA LEU A 103 -6.04 -10.82 10.91
C LEU A 103 -6.71 -9.54 11.43
N LEU A 104 -7.41 -8.79 10.57
CA LEU A 104 -8.16 -7.59 10.95
C LEU A 104 -9.31 -7.92 11.91
N ALA A 105 -10.10 -8.96 11.64
CA ALA A 105 -11.18 -9.38 12.53
C ALA A 105 -10.67 -9.82 13.91
N ALA A 106 -9.53 -10.51 13.96
CA ALA A 106 -8.88 -10.88 15.23
C ALA A 106 -8.34 -9.65 15.99
N LEU A 107 -8.03 -8.56 15.29
CA LEU A 107 -7.52 -7.31 15.88
C LEU A 107 -8.59 -6.33 16.33
N ILE A 108 -9.84 -6.51 15.87
CA ILE A 108 -10.99 -5.68 16.23
C ILE A 108 -11.77 -6.30 17.41
N ALA A 109 -11.52 -7.57 17.75
CA ALA A 109 -12.26 -8.34 18.75
C ALA A 109 -11.72 -8.25 20.19
N ASP A 110 -10.62 -7.52 20.42
CA ASP A 110 -10.06 -7.15 21.74
C ASP A 110 -10.31 -5.65 22.02
#